data_AF-A0A183CRG9-F1
#
_entry.id   AF-A0A183CRG9-F1
#
_cell.length_a   1.000
_cell.length_b   1.000
_cell.length_c   1.000
_cell.angle_alpha   90.00
_cell.angle_beta   90.00
_cell.angle_gamma   90.00
#
_symmetry.space_group_name_H-M   'P 1'
#
loop_
_entity.id
_entity.type
_entity.pdbx_description
1 polymer ?
#
loop_
_entity_poly.entity_id
_entity_poly.type
_entity_poly.pdbx_seq_one_letter_code
_entity_poly.pdbx_strand_id
1 'polypeptide(L)'
;NFVENIDWPDIARRLSNYSGADIAAVCAAAASGQFWEEVKAGTDLTNPRVLAAVADSVIRRPITMAHFERAIEKVHSSVAGDLNRYEAWMEQHGSID
;
A
#
# COMPACT_ATOMS: atom_id res chain seq x y z
N ASN A 1 11.04 -18.40 9.61
CA ASN A 1 9.63 -18.06 9.34
C ASN A 1 9.56 -16.67 8.72
N PHE A 2 10.12 -16.51 7.51
CA PHE A 2 10.27 -15.21 6.86
C PHE A 2 9.20 -15.07 5.78
N VAL A 3 8.06 -14.44 6.07
CA VAL A 3 7.32 -13.60 5.09
C VAL A 3 7.34 -14.14 3.64
N GLU A 4 7.09 -15.44 3.43
CA GLU A 4 7.56 -16.12 2.22
C GLU A 4 6.74 -15.63 1.02
N ASN A 5 7.46 -15.00 0.07
CA ASN A 5 6.99 -14.30 -1.13
C ASN A 5 6.36 -12.91 -0.95
N ILE A 6 7.03 -11.98 -0.29
CA ILE A 6 6.93 -10.56 -0.69
C ILE A 6 8.18 -10.19 -1.48
N ASP A 7 7.99 -9.80 -2.75
CA ASP A 7 9.06 -9.26 -3.59
C ASP A 7 9.22 -7.76 -3.34
N TRP A 8 10.00 -7.42 -2.31
CA TRP A 8 10.28 -6.02 -1.97
C TRP A 8 10.98 -5.25 -3.09
N PRO A 9 11.97 -5.82 -3.81
CA PRO A 9 12.54 -5.18 -5.00
C PRO A 9 11.49 -4.82 -6.07
N ASP A 10 10.54 -5.71 -6.38
CA ASP A 10 9.46 -5.40 -7.32
C ASP A 10 8.55 -4.27 -6.83
N ILE A 11 8.12 -4.33 -5.56
CA ILE A 11 7.30 -3.28 -4.94
C ILE A 11 8.01 -1.93 -5.02
N ALA A 12 9.29 -1.87 -4.63
CA ALA A 12 10.07 -0.64 -4.66
C ALA A 12 10.17 -0.08 -6.08
N ARG A 13 10.39 -0.93 -7.09
CA ARG A 13 10.42 -0.53 -8.50
C ARG A 13 9.09 0.06 -8.96
N ARG A 14 7.97 -0.57 -8.59
CA ARG A 14 6.60 -0.12 -8.93
C ARG A 14 6.22 1.20 -8.25
N LEU A 15 6.81 1.47 -7.09
CA LEU A 15 6.57 2.68 -6.29
C LEU A 15 7.62 3.78 -6.52
N SER A 16 8.48 3.65 -7.53
CA SER A 16 9.60 4.57 -7.78
C SER A 16 9.20 6.04 -8.01
N ASN A 17 7.97 6.29 -8.43
CA ASN A 17 7.42 7.64 -8.62
C ASN A 17 6.37 8.03 -7.56
N TYR A 18 6.28 7.30 -6.46
CA TYR A 18 5.37 7.58 -5.34
C TYR A 18 6.08 8.46 -4.32
N SER A 19 5.35 9.38 -3.71
CA SER A 19 5.86 10.10 -2.54
C SER A 19 5.89 9.18 -1.32
N GLY A 20 6.60 9.59 -0.26
CA GLY A 20 6.58 8.85 1.01
C GLY A 20 5.17 8.71 1.60
N ALA A 21 4.30 9.70 1.40
CA ALA A 21 2.90 9.63 1.82
C ALA A 21 2.11 8.59 1.02
N ASP A 22 2.33 8.51 -0.28
CA ASP A 22 1.65 7.50 -1.12
C ASP A 22 2.14 6.08 -0.77
N ILE A 23 3.44 5.90 -0.51
CA ILE A 23 4.00 4.61 -0.05
C ILE A 23 3.37 4.20 1.29
N ALA A 24 3.23 5.12 2.24
CA ALA A 24 2.57 4.84 3.51
C ALA A 24 1.10 4.43 3.31
N ALA A 25 0.38 5.09 2.38
CA ALA A 25 -0.98 4.72 2.02
C ALA A 25 -1.08 3.33 1.39
N VAL A 26 -0.13 2.95 0.52
CA VAL A 26 -0.02 1.58 -0.03
C VAL A 26 0.15 0.56 1.08
N CYS A 27 1.06 0.80 2.03
CA CYS A 27 1.29 -0.11 3.16
C CYS A 27 0.04 -0.26 4.05
N ALA A 28 -0.66 0.84 4.34
CA ALA A 28 -1.88 0.82 5.14
C ALA A 28 -3.02 0.06 4.42
N ALA A 29 -3.15 0.25 3.10
CA ALA A 29 -4.12 -0.46 2.28
C ALA A 29 -3.81 -1.96 2.19
N ALA A 30 -2.54 -2.35 2.04
CA ALA A 30 -2.11 -3.75 2.03
C ALA A 30 -2.37 -4.42 3.39
N ALA A 31 -2.05 -3.75 4.50
CA ALA A 31 -2.29 -4.26 5.85
C ALA A 31 -3.78 -4.47 6.16
N SER A 32 -4.64 -3.61 5.61
CA SER A 32 -6.10 -3.74 5.76
C SER A 32 -6.73 -4.71 4.76
N GLY A 33 -5.96 -5.29 3.85
CA GLY A 33 -6.48 -6.11 2.75
C GLY A 33 -7.32 -7.29 3.21
N GLN A 34 -6.84 -8.03 4.22
CA GLN A 34 -7.53 -9.18 4.79
C GLN A 34 -8.85 -8.80 5.47
N PHE A 35 -8.84 -7.68 6.20
CA PHE A 35 -10.06 -7.13 6.81
C PHE A 35 -11.14 -6.89 5.74
N TRP A 36 -10.77 -6.31 4.60
CA TRP A 36 -11.70 -6.07 3.51
C TRP A 36 -12.14 -7.34 2.76
N GLU A 37 -11.32 -8.38 2.73
CA GLU A 37 -11.71 -9.70 2.17
C GLU A 37 -12.85 -10.32 2.98
N GLU A 38 -12.80 -10.24 4.30
CA GLU A 38 -13.85 -10.72 5.18
C GLU A 38 -15.15 -9.95 5.09
N VAL A 39 -15.05 -8.62 5.09
CA VAL A 39 -16.22 -7.75 4.90
C VAL A 39 -16.91 -8.10 3.58
N LYS A 40 -16.13 -8.37 2.52
CA LYS A 40 -16.66 -8.82 1.23
C LYS A 40 -17.21 -10.25 1.25
N ALA A 41 -16.66 -11.12 2.09
CA ALA A 41 -17.17 -12.47 2.31
C ALA A 41 -18.45 -12.51 3.16
N GLY A 42 -18.91 -11.36 3.67
CA GLY A 42 -20.14 -11.23 4.45
C GLY A 42 -19.92 -11.32 5.97
N THR A 43 -18.68 -11.32 6.43
CA THR A 43 -18.36 -11.31 7.87
C THR A 43 -18.64 -9.91 8.44
N ASP A 44 -19.53 -9.82 9.43
CA ASP A 44 -19.79 -8.57 10.16
C ASP A 44 -18.68 -8.27 11.17
N LEU A 45 -17.59 -7.68 10.69
CA LEU A 45 -16.47 -7.25 11.54
C LEU A 45 -16.79 -6.00 12.38
N THR A 46 -17.97 -5.38 12.22
CA THR A 46 -18.41 -4.27 13.09
C THR A 46 -18.96 -4.78 14.42
N ASN A 47 -19.35 -6.06 14.48
CA ASN A 47 -19.76 -6.72 15.70
C ASN A 47 -18.54 -7.15 16.53
N PRO A 48 -18.34 -6.63 17.76
CA PRO A 48 -17.16 -6.95 18.57
C PRO A 48 -17.01 -8.44 18.90
N ARG A 49 -18.12 -9.19 19.00
CA ARG A 49 -18.08 -10.63 19.30
C ARG A 49 -17.59 -11.42 18.09
N VAL A 50 -18.03 -11.05 16.89
CA VAL A 50 -17.58 -11.67 15.64
C VAL A 50 -16.12 -11.34 15.42
N LEU A 51 -15.74 -10.08 15.57
CA LEU A 51 -14.35 -9.61 15.46
C LEU A 51 -13.41 -10.40 16.37
N ALA A 52 -13.76 -10.56 17.65
CA ALA A 52 -12.95 -11.33 18.60
C ALA A 52 -12.82 -12.81 18.23
N ALA A 53 -13.87 -13.41 17.65
CA ALA A 53 -13.88 -14.81 17.26
C ALA A 53 -13.00 -15.11 16.02
N VAL A 54 -12.83 -14.13 15.11
CA VAL A 54 -12.08 -14.31 13.86
C VAL A 54 -10.71 -13.62 13.85
N ALA A 55 -10.42 -12.76 14.83
CA ALA A 55 -9.20 -11.96 14.85
C ALA A 55 -7.92 -12.79 14.63
N ASP A 56 -7.76 -13.91 15.32
CA ASP A 56 -6.56 -14.73 15.24
C ASP A 56 -6.46 -15.54 13.94
N SER A 57 -7.59 -16.02 13.42
CA SER A 57 -7.62 -16.85 12.21
C SER A 57 -7.59 -16.04 10.92
N VAL A 58 -7.89 -14.75 10.99
CA VAL A 58 -8.18 -13.94 9.81
C VAL A 58 -7.46 -12.60 9.79
N ILE A 59 -7.43 -11.86 10.90
CA ILE A 59 -6.82 -10.51 10.97
C ILE A 59 -5.32 -10.61 11.26
N ARG A 60 -4.90 -11.64 12.00
CA ARG A 60 -3.48 -11.90 12.30
C ARG A 60 -2.76 -12.70 11.22
N ARG A 61 -3.40 -13.00 10.08
CA ARG A 61 -2.73 -13.74 9.00
C ARG A 61 -1.61 -12.88 8.39
N PRO A 62 -0.52 -13.48 7.89
CA PRO A 62 0.54 -12.73 7.24
C PRO A 62 0.02 -12.00 5.99
N ILE A 63 0.46 -10.76 5.81
CA ILE A 63 0.25 -10.01 4.57
C ILE A 63 1.00 -10.71 3.43
N THR A 64 0.30 -11.02 2.35
CA THR A 64 0.85 -11.57 1.10
C THR A 64 1.13 -10.51 0.03
N MET A 65 1.90 -10.86 -1.00
CA MET A 65 2.15 -10.02 -2.19
C MET A 65 0.85 -9.56 -2.87
N ALA A 66 -0.18 -10.41 -2.93
CA ALA A 66 -1.47 -10.06 -3.54
C ALA A 66 -2.18 -8.87 -2.84
N HIS A 67 -1.92 -8.64 -1.55
CA HIS A 67 -2.41 -7.42 -0.89
C HIS A 67 -1.68 -6.18 -1.39
N PHE A 68 -0.35 -6.26 -1.60
CA PHE A 68 0.43 -5.17 -2.16
C PHE A 68 0.04 -4.87 -3.61
N GLU A 69 -0.16 -5.89 -4.44
CA GLU A 69 -0.62 -5.72 -5.82
C GLU A 69 -1.92 -4.92 -5.89
N ARG A 70 -2.93 -5.34 -5.13
CA ARG A 70 -4.22 -4.64 -5.05
C ARG A 70 -4.13 -3.25 -4.41
N ALA A 71 -3.20 -3.04 -3.49
CA ALA A 71 -2.97 -1.74 -2.88
C ALA A 71 -2.36 -0.76 -3.88
N ILE A 72 -1.35 -1.19 -4.65
CA ILE A 72 -0.71 -0.41 -5.70
C ILE A 72 -1.69 -0.05 -6.83
N GLU A 73 -2.64 -0.93 -7.14
CA GLU A 73 -3.70 -0.61 -8.12
C GLU A 73 -4.65 0.49 -7.65
N LYS A 74 -4.89 0.60 -6.34
CA LYS A 74 -5.86 1.54 -5.76
C LYS A 74 -5.26 2.87 -5.36
N VAL A 75 -4.02 2.87 -4.90
CA VAL A 75 -3.33 4.08 -4.46
C VAL A 75 -2.55 4.59 -5.66
N HIS A 76 -2.88 5.80 -6.11
CA HIS A 76 -2.15 6.45 -7.20
C HIS A 76 -1.06 7.37 -6.63
N SER A 77 0.06 7.50 -7.35
CA SER A 77 1.07 8.51 -7.01
C SER A 77 0.47 9.91 -7.09
N SER A 78 0.70 10.71 -6.05
CA SER A 78 0.29 12.11 -6.01
C SER A 78 1.26 13.04 -6.74
N VAL A 79 2.48 12.57 -7.04
CA VAL A 79 3.57 13.42 -7.56
C VAL A 79 4.04 13.03 -8.97
N ALA A 80 3.68 11.85 -9.46
CA ALA A 80 4.19 11.32 -10.74
C ALA A 80 3.97 12.25 -11.94
N GLY A 81 2.86 13.01 -11.96
CA GLY A 81 2.55 13.94 -13.04
C GLY A 81 3.33 15.27 -12.99
N ASP A 82 3.87 15.63 -11.82
CA ASP A 82 4.53 16.92 -11.61
C ASP A 82 6.06 16.84 -11.63
N LEU A 83 6.65 15.63 -11.56
CA LEU A 83 8.11 15.44 -11.59
C LEU A 83 8.78 16.16 -12.77
N ASN A 84 8.26 15.97 -13.99
CA ASN A 84 8.82 16.62 -15.19
C ASN A 84 8.75 18.16 -15.11
N ARG A 85 7.72 18.71 -14.46
CA ARG A 85 7.56 20.16 -14.30
C ARG A 85 8.55 20.69 -13.27
N TYR A 86 8.74 19.97 -12.17
CA TYR A 86 9.75 20.30 -11.17
C TYR A 86 11.16 20.23 -11.76
N GLU A 87 11.49 19.19 -12.52
CA GLU A 87 12.79 19.06 -13.20
C GLU A 87 13.04 20.23 -14.17
N ALA A 88 12.07 20.54 -15.03
CA ALA A 88 12.19 21.67 -15.95
C ALA A 88 12.30 23.03 -15.22
N TRP A 89 11.60 23.18 -14.09
CA TRP A 89 11.69 24.38 -13.27
C TRP A 89 13.07 24.50 -12.61
N MET A 90 13.61 23.40 -12.09
CA MET A 90 14.95 23.33 -11.49
C MET A 90 16.05 23.58 -12.52
N GLU A 91 15.91 23.11 -13.76
CA GLU A 91 16.87 23.40 -14.83
C GLU A 91 16.92 24.91 -15.17
N GLN A 92 15.77 25.59 -15.12
CA GLN A 92 15.66 27.00 -15.50
C GLN A 92 15.94 27.99 -14.35
N HIS A 93 15.60 27.63 -13.11
CA HIS A 93 15.60 28.53 -11.95
C HIS A 93 16.32 27.95 -10.74
N GLY A 94 16.82 26.71 -10.82
CA GLY A 94 17.60 26.08 -9.76
C GLY A 94 18.87 26.89 -9.50
N SER A 95 19.07 27.23 -8.24
CA SER A 95 20.26 27.96 -7.82
C SER A 95 21.49 27.07 -7.99
N ILE A 96 22.49 27.55 -8.73
CA ILE A 96 23.81 26.93 -8.79
C ILE A 96 24.54 27.40 -7.53
N ASP A 97 24.58 26.56 -6.51
CA ASP A 97 25.58 26.67 -5.44
C ASP A 97 26.90 26.01 -5.89
#